data_AF-A0A7W6PX07-F1
#
_entry.id   AF-A0A7W6PX07-F1
#
_cell.length_a   1.000
_cell.length_b   1.000
_cell.length_c   1.000
_cell.angle_alpha   90.00
_cell.angle_beta   90.00
_cell.angle_gamma   90.00
#
_symmetry.space_group_name_H-M   'P 1'
#
loop_
_entity.id
_entity.type
_entity.pdbx_description
1 polymer ?
#
loop_
_entity_poly.entity_id
_entity_poly.type
_entity_poly.pdbx_seq_one_letter_code
_entity_poly.pdbx_strand_id
1 'polypeptide(L)' 'MSTPNFYNERAAAERIAAEQESLPQRREQHVRCAERWEEMAQAAQETERRTAINEADKRAKILS' A
#
# COMPACT_ATOMS: atom_id res chain seq x y z
N MET A 1 -12.21 -4.14 -3.24
CA MET A 1 -11.02 -3.79 -2.44
C MET A 1 -10.00 -3.17 -3.38
N SER A 2 -9.49 -1.96 -3.10
CA SER A 2 -8.46 -1.32 -3.94
C SER A 2 -7.08 -1.94 -3.68
N THR A 3 -6.15 -1.78 -4.63
CA THR A 3 -4.79 -2.29 -4.49
C THR A 3 -4.06 -1.72 -3.27
N PRO A 4 -4.15 -0.40 -2.95
CA PRO A 4 -3.61 0.16 -1.72
C PRO A 4 -4.21 -0.45 -0.46
N ASN A 5 -5.54 -0.67 -0.44
CA ASN A 5 -6.21 -1.24 0.73
C ASN A 5 -5.76 -2.68 0.97
N PHE A 6 -5.56 -3.47 -0.08
CA PHE A 6 -5.00 -4.82 0.05
C PHE A 6 -3.63 -4.81 0.71
N TYR A 7 -2.73 -3.92 0.27
CA TYR A 7 -1.40 -3.83 0.88
C TYR A 7 -1.44 -3.30 2.32
N ASN A 8 -2.29 -2.32 2.61
CA ASN A 8 -2.48 -1.83 3.98
C ASN A 8 -3.01 -2.92 4.93
N GLU A 9 -3.94 -3.76 4.49
CA GLU A 9 -4.43 -4.87 5.31
C GLU A 9 -3.34 -5.92 5.56
N ARG A 10 -2.49 -6.20 4.56
CA ARG A 10 -1.33 -7.08 4.74
C ARG A 10 -0.31 -6.49 5.70
N ALA A 11 -0.03 -5.20 5.60
CA ALA A 11 0.84 -4.51 6.54
C ALA A 11 0.30 -4.61 7.98
N ALA A 12 -0.99 -4.33 8.18
CA ALA A 12 -1.62 -4.43 9.49
C ALA A 12 -1.53 -5.85 10.08
N ALA A 13 -1.73 -6.88 9.25
CA ALA A 13 -1.58 -8.27 9.68
C ALA A 13 -0.15 -8.60 10.13
N GLU A 14 0.87 -8.11 9.42
CA GLU A 14 2.28 -8.27 9.80
C GLU A 14 2.63 -7.49 11.08
N ARG A 15 2.07 -6.29 11.28
CA ARG A 15 2.24 -5.52 12.53
C ARG A 15 1.68 -6.29 13.73
N ILE A 16 0.46 -6.84 13.59
CA ILE A 16 -0.17 -7.67 14.63
C ILE A 16 0.68 -8.92 14.91
N ALA A 17 1.20 -9.57 13.86
CA ALA A 17 2.09 -10.73 14.03
C ALA A 17 3.39 -10.35 14.77
N ALA A 18 3.98 -9.19 14.47
CA ALA A 18 5.17 -8.69 15.16
C ALA A 18 4.91 -8.46 16.67
N GLU A 19 3.75 -7.91 17.03
CA GLU A 19 3.36 -7.68 18.43
C GLU A 19 3.22 -8.99 19.21
N GLN A 20 2.75 -10.05 18.55
CA GLN A 20 2.55 -11.37 19.16
C GLN A 20 3.83 -12.23 19.18
N GLU A 21 4.83 -11.88 18.37
CA GLU A 21 6.06 -12.66 18.24
C GLU A 21 7.03 -12.40 19.41
N SER A 22 7.50 -13.49 19.99
CA SER A 22 8.39 -13.51 21.15
C SER A 22 9.87 -13.53 20.76
N LEU A 23 10.20 -14.06 19.58
CA LEU A 23 11.56 -14.14 19.07
C LEU A 23 11.94 -12.81 18.38
N PRO A 24 12.96 -12.07 18.87
CA PRO A 24 13.30 -10.75 18.33
C PRO A 24 13.57 -10.74 16.82
N GLN A 25 14.28 -11.75 16.31
CA GLN A 25 14.61 -11.85 14.89
C GLN A 25 13.37 -12.02 14.00
N ARG A 26 12.37 -12.77 14.47
CA ARG A 26 11.11 -12.95 13.74
C ARG A 26 10.22 -11.72 13.85
N ARG A 27 10.19 -11.06 15.01
CA ARG A 27 9.54 -9.76 15.17
C ARG A 27 10.09 -8.74 14.17
N GLU A 28 11.41 -8.62 14.07
CA GLU A 28 12.06 -7.74 13.10
C GLU A 28 11.76 -8.13 11.65
N GLN A 29 11.59 -9.41 11.36
CA GLN A 29 11.15 -9.86 10.03
C GLN A 29 9.72 -9.38 9.74
N HIS A 30 8.77 -9.59 10.65
CA HIS A 30 7.40 -9.11 10.51
C HIS A 30 7.32 -7.59 10.35
N VAL A 31 8.10 -6.84 11.13
CA VAL A 31 8.19 -5.37 11.01
C VAL A 31 8.67 -4.95 9.61
N ARG A 32 9.77 -5.55 9.11
CA ARG A 32 10.28 -5.26 7.76
C ARG A 32 9.29 -5.65 6.65
N CYS A 33 8.56 -6.74 6.83
CA CYS A 33 7.48 -7.14 5.93
C CYS A 33 6.35 -6.11 5.94
N ALA A 34 5.92 -5.64 7.10
CA ALA A 34 4.90 -4.61 7.23
C ALA A 34 5.30 -3.31 6.52
N GLU A 35 6.52 -2.83 6.76
CA GLU A 35 7.07 -1.62 6.11
C GLU A 35 7.05 -1.75 4.58
N ARG A 36 7.44 -2.91 4.06
CA ARG A 36 7.44 -3.14 2.61
C ARG A 36 6.02 -3.16 2.02
N TRP A 37 5.05 -3.70 2.75
CA TRP A 37 3.64 -3.62 2.34
C TRP A 37 3.13 -2.18 2.36
N GLU A 38 3.49 -1.38 3.36
CA GLU A 38 3.13 0.04 3.46
C GLU A 38 3.72 0.86 2.28
N GLU A 39 4.99 0.62 1.92
CA GLU A 39 5.61 1.21 0.74
C GLU A 39 4.86 0.87 -0.56
N MET A 40 4.46 -0.40 -0.70
CA MET A 40 3.66 -0.84 -1.86
C MET A 40 2.27 -0.19 -1.89
N ALA A 41 1.65 0.00 -0.72
CA ALA A 41 0.38 0.70 -0.61
C ALA A 41 0.49 2.16 -1.08
N GLN A 42 1.54 2.86 -0.65
CA GLN A 42 1.81 4.25 -1.06
C GLN A 42 2.06 4.34 -2.57
N ALA A 43 2.87 3.44 -3.12
CA ALA A 43 3.14 3.40 -4.56
C ALA A 43 1.87 3.12 -5.39
N ALA A 44 1.02 2.21 -4.92
CA ALA A 44 -0.26 1.93 -5.55
C ALA A 44 -1.20 3.15 -5.48
N GLN A 45 -1.26 3.84 -4.34
CA GLN A 45 -2.09 5.03 -4.16
C GLN A 45 -1.66 6.17 -5.09
N GLU A 46 -0.35 6.39 -5.23
CA GLU A 46 0.17 7.40 -6.15
C GLU A 46 -0.13 7.04 -7.62
N THR A 47 -0.08 5.75 -7.96
CA THR A 47 -0.42 5.26 -9.29
C THR A 47 -1.90 5.48 -9.60
N GLU A 48 -2.80 5.18 -8.65
CA GLU A 48 -4.24 5.43 -8.78
C GLU A 48 -4.52 6.94 -8.94
N ARG A 49 -3.86 7.78 -8.14
CA ARG A 49 -3.98 9.25 -8.24
C ARG A 49 -3.56 9.78 -9.61
N ARG A 50 -2.40 9.35 -10.11
CA ARG A 50 -1.90 9.77 -11.44
C ARG A 50 -2.82 9.30 -12.56
N THR A 51 -3.35 8.09 -12.45
CA THR A 51 -4.30 7.54 -13.43
C THR A 51 -5.55 8.41 -13.50
N ALA A 52 -6.13 8.77 -12.35
CA ALA A 52 -7.31 9.63 -12.30
C ALA A 52 -7.08 11.01 -12.93
N ILE A 53 -5.92 11.63 -12.69
CA ILE A 53 -5.55 12.92 -13.30
C ILE A 53 -5.44 12.77 -14.81
N ASN A 54 -4.71 11.76 -15.29
CA ASN A 54 -4.52 11.53 -16.71
C ASN A 54 -5.84 11.25 -17.43
N GLU A 55 -6.78 10.55 -16.79
CA GLU A 55 -8.13 10.33 -17.33
C GLU A 55 -8.94 11.61 -17.39
N ALA A 56 -8.89 12.45 -16.35
CA ALA A 56 -9.57 13.76 -16.33
C ALA A 56 -9.04 14.68 -17.44
N ASP A 57 -7.71 14.76 -17.60
CA ASP A 57 -7.07 15.55 -18.65
C ASP A 57 -7.45 15.07 -20.06
N LYS A 58 -7.50 13.76 -20.27
CA LYS A 58 -7.96 13.18 -21.53
C LYS A 58 -9.42 13.57 -21.83
N ARG A 59 -10.31 13.48 -20.83
CA ARG A 59 -11.72 13.87 -20.98
C ARG A 59 -11.86 15.36 -21.29
N ALA A 60 -11.09 16.21 -20.62
CA ALA A 60 -11.09 17.66 -20.85
C ALA A 60 -10.67 18.00 -22.30
N LYS A 61 -9.63 17.34 -22.82
CA LYS A 61 -9.17 17.51 -24.22
C LYS A 61 -10.14 17.01 -25.29
N ILE A 62 -10.99 16.03 -24.96
CA ILE A 62 -12.01 15.51 -25.88
C ILE A 62 -13.21 16.47 -25.96
N LEU A 63 -13.49 17.21 -24.88
CA LEU A 63 -14.64 18.11 -24.77
C LEU A 63 -14.34 19.56 -25.19
N SER A 64 -13.06 19.90 -25.39
CA SER A 64 -12.59 21.18 -25.92
C SER A 64 -12.54 21.17 -27.45
#